data_AF-A0AA41VVF4-F1
#
_entry.id   AF-A0AA41VVF4-F1
#
_cell.length_a   1.000
_cell.length_b   1.000
_cell.length_c   1.000
_cell.angle_alpha   90.00
_cell.angle_beta   90.00
_cell.angle_gamma   90.00
#
_symmetry.space_group_name_H-M   'P 1'
#
loop_
_entity.id
_entity.type
_entity.pdbx_description
1 polymer ?
#
loop_
_entity_poly.entity_id
_entity_poly.type
_entity_poly.pdbx_seq_one_letter_code
_entity_poly.pdbx_strand_id
1 'polypeptide(L)' 'MLLHMVSQVSLSYLIHTLFSHEDVDDEMQSTELQFKFSTISAATDNFSEANKLGEGGFGSVYK' A
#
# COMPACT_ATOMS: atom_id res chain seq x y z
N MET A 1 10.29 14.97 31.89
CA MET A 1 10.02 14.78 30.46
C MET A 1 10.21 13.33 30.02
N LEU A 2 11.38 12.71 30.21
CA LEU A 2 11.62 11.31 29.81
C LEU A 2 10.65 10.29 30.45
N LEU A 3 10.32 10.45 31.75
CA LEU A 3 9.36 9.57 32.42
C LEU A 3 7.94 9.62 31.80
N HIS A 4 7.55 10.79 31.29
CA HIS A 4 6.26 10.99 30.61
C HIS A 4 6.27 10.38 29.20
N MET A 5 7.42 10.42 28.54
CA MET A 5 7.59 9.83 27.21
C MET A 5 7.63 8.30 27.26
N VAL A 6 8.21 7.70 28.31
CA VAL A 6 8.23 6.24 28.48
C VAL A 6 6.84 5.69 28.81
N SER A 7 6.01 6.43 29.56
CA SER A 7 4.62 6.03 29.81
C SER A 7 3.77 6.04 28.53
N GLN A 8 3.88 7.08 27.70
CA GLN A 8 3.13 7.20 26.44
C GLN A 8 3.56 6.16 25.40
N VAL A 9 4.88 5.93 25.25
CA VAL A 9 5.41 4.92 24.32
C VAL A 9 5.04 3.50 24.78
N SER A 10 5.12 3.19 26.07
CA SER A 10 4.69 1.88 26.58
C SER A 10 3.19 1.66 26.42
N LEU A 11 2.38 2.73 26.56
CA LEU A 11 0.94 2.67 26.35
C LEU A 11 0.59 2.48 24.87
N SER A 12 1.33 3.08 23.94
CA SER A 12 1.12 2.88 22.50
C SER A 12 1.41 1.44 22.05
N TYR A 13 2.46 0.82 22.57
CA TYR A 13 2.76 -0.60 22.32
C TYR A 13 1.67 -1.53 22.90
N LEU A 14 1.15 -1.20 24.08
CA LEU A 14 0.07 -1.97 24.73
C LEU A 14 -1.26 -1.84 23.98
N ILE A 15 -1.63 -0.63 23.56
CA ILE A 15 -2.84 -0.36 22.75
C ILE A 15 -2.75 -1.07 21.40
N HIS A 16 -1.61 -1.02 20.71
CA HIS A 16 -1.42 -1.72 19.44
C HIS A 16 -1.54 -3.25 19.60
N THR A 17 -0.99 -3.82 20.68
CA THR A 17 -1.08 -5.27 20.93
C THR A 17 -2.49 -5.71 21.31
N LEU A 18 -3.26 -4.87 22.01
CA LEU A 18 -4.61 -5.19 22.48
C LEU A 18 -5.71 -4.92 21.42
N PHE A 19 -5.48 -4.03 20.45
CA PHE A 19 -6.42 -3.75 19.36
C PHE A 19 -6.15 -4.54 18.07
N SER A 20 -5.02 -5.25 17.94
CA SER A 20 -4.75 -6.17 16.81
C SER A 20 -5.49 -7.52 16.92
N HIS A 21 -6.69 -7.56 17.51
CA HIS A 21 -7.64 -8.66 17.27
C HIS A 21 -8.57 -8.24 16.13
N GLU A 22 -8.14 -8.50 14.90
CA GLU A 22 -8.98 -8.36 13.71
C GLU A 22 -9.81 -9.63 13.51
N ASP A 23 -11.04 -9.60 14.00
CA ASP A 23 -12.19 -10.27 13.37
C ASP A 23 -13.25 -9.18 13.11
N VAL A 24 -12.90 -8.19 12.30
CA VAL A 24 -13.89 -7.33 11.64
C VAL A 24 -13.37 -7.05 10.23
N ASP A 25 -14.05 -7.64 9.25
CA ASP A 25 -14.02 -7.27 7.84
C ASP A 25 -14.53 -5.83 7.71
N ASP A 26 -13.71 -4.86 8.10
CA ASP A 26 -14.00 -3.44 7.92
C ASP A 26 -13.56 -3.09 6.49
N GLU A 27 -14.45 -3.43 5.56
CA GLU A 27 -14.39 -3.08 4.16
C GLU A 27 -14.43 -1.55 4.05
N MET A 28 -13.28 -0.90 4.28
CA MET A 28 -13.01 0.43 3.77
C MET A 28 -13.17 0.33 2.25
N GLN A 29 -14.35 0.65 1.74
CA GLN A 29 -14.60 0.88 0.32
C GLN A 29 -13.86 2.14 -0.12
N SER A 30 -12.53 2.12 -0.04
CA SER A 30 -11.72 2.74 -1.04
C SER A 30 -12.16 2.12 -2.36
N THR A 31 -12.71 2.90 -3.28
CA THR A 31 -12.89 2.47 -4.67
C THR A 31 -11.52 2.37 -5.35
N GLU A 32 -10.56 1.70 -4.71
CA GLU A 32 -9.26 1.38 -5.25
C GLU A 32 -9.51 0.42 -6.40
N LEU A 33 -9.27 0.90 -7.62
CA LEU A 33 -9.34 0.08 -8.82
C LEU A 33 -8.25 -0.99 -8.73
N GLN A 34 -8.62 -2.13 -8.17
CA GLN A 34 -7.72 -3.28 -8.06
C GLN A 34 -7.67 -3.99 -9.41
N PHE A 35 -6.51 -3.96 -10.05
CA PHE A 35 -6.25 -4.71 -11.27
C PHE A 35 -5.38 -5.93 -10.95
N LYS A 36 -5.71 -7.07 -11.55
CA LYS A 36 -4.81 -8.22 -11.54
C LYS A 36 -3.55 -7.86 -12.33
N PHE A 37 -2.39 -8.30 -11.85
CA PHE A 37 -1.13 -8.12 -12.58
C PHE A 37 -1.21 -8.64 -14.02
N SER A 38 -1.86 -9.78 -14.24
CA SER A 38 -2.10 -10.36 -15.57
C SER A 38 -2.87 -9.44 -16.52
N THR A 39 -3.76 -8.62 -15.98
CA THR A 39 -4.54 -7.65 -16.76
C THR A 39 -3.63 -6.50 -17.21
N ILE A 40 -2.78 -5.99 -16.30
CA ILE A 40 -1.82 -4.92 -16.60
C ILE A 40 -0.75 -5.41 -17.59
N SER A 41 -0.23 -6.62 -17.40
CA SER A 41 0.76 -7.21 -18.30
C SER A 41 0.18 -7.43 -19.69
N ALA A 42 -1.05 -7.93 -19.81
CA ALA A 42 -1.70 -8.08 -21.11
C ALA A 42 -1.96 -6.73 -21.79
N ALA A 43 -2.40 -5.71 -21.06
CA ALA A 43 -2.68 -4.38 -21.60
C ALA A 43 -1.42 -3.70 -22.15
N THR A 44 -0.27 -3.91 -21.51
CA THR A 44 1.02 -3.30 -21.89
C THR A 44 1.84 -4.15 -22.86
N ASP A 45 1.29 -5.29 -23.34
CA ASP A 45 2.03 -6.32 -24.08
C ASP A 45 3.32 -6.74 -23.35
N ASN A 46 3.14 -7.18 -22.10
CA ASN A 46 4.20 -7.56 -21.17
C ASN A 46 5.27 -6.47 -20.98
N PHE A 47 4.84 -5.21 -20.88
CA PHE A 47 5.74 -4.04 -20.76
C PHE A 47 6.73 -3.94 -21.92
N SER A 48 6.28 -4.24 -23.14
CA SER A 48 7.07 -4.09 -24.35
C SER A 48 7.57 -2.65 -24.54
N GLU A 49 8.83 -2.49 -24.91
CA GLU A 49 9.42 -1.17 -25.21
C GLU A 49 8.67 -0.45 -26.34
N ALA A 50 8.02 -1.18 -27.24
CA ALA A 50 7.18 -0.59 -28.30
C ALA A 50 5.95 0.16 -27.75
N ASN A 51 5.54 -0.13 -26.52
CA ASN A 51 4.45 0.52 -25.81
C ASN A 51 4.93 1.54 -24.78
N LYS A 52 6.24 1.68 -24.58
CA LYS A 52 6.81 2.68 -23.66
C LYS A 52 6.61 4.08 -24.21
N LEU A 53 6.00 4.93 -23.40
CA LEU A 53 5.78 6.35 -23.69
C LEU A 53 6.92 7.22 -23.19
N GLY A 54 7.61 6.80 -22.13
CA GLY A 54 8.75 7.52 -21.57
C GLY A 54 9.23 6.96 -20.24
N GLU A 55 10.31 7.53 -19.71
CA GLU A 55 10.89 7.20 -18.41
C GLU A 55 11.40 8.47 -17.71
N GLY A 56 11.24 8.53 -16.40
CA GLY A 56 11.76 9.62 -15.57
C GLY A 56 11.92 9.20 -14.12
N GLY A 57 12.05 10.17 -13.20
CA GLY A 57 12.30 9.91 -11.77
C GLY A 57 11.19 9.12 -11.03
N PHE A 58 10.05 8.89 -11.67
CA PHE A 58 8.92 8.12 -11.15
C PHE A 58 8.76 6.74 -11.81
N GLY A 59 9.66 6.37 -12.74
CA GLY A 59 9.64 5.11 -13.47
C GLY A 59 9.24 5.23 -14.94
N SER A 60 8.94 4.08 -15.55
CA SER A 60 8.52 3.96 -16.96
C SER A 60 7.00 4.06 -17.10
N VAL A 61 6.55 4.70 -18.19
CA VAL A 61 5.13 4.82 -18.54
C VAL A 61 4.86 4.04 -19.82
N TYR A 62 3.77 3.26 -19.85
CA TYR A 62 3.36 2.46 -21.01
C TYR A 62 1.93 2.85 -21.42
N LYS A 63 1.62 2.73 -22.72
CA LYS A 63 0.26 2.92 -23.28
C LYS A 63 -0.57 1.63 -23.24
#